data_AF-A0A6N4XUA3-F1
#
_entry.id   AF-A0A6N4XUA3-F1
#
_cell.length_a   1.000
_cell.length_b   1.000
_cell.length_c   1.000
_cell.angle_alpha   90.00
_cell.angle_beta   90.00
_cell.angle_gamma   90.00
#
_symmetry.space_group_name_H-M   'P 1'
#
loop_
_entity.id
_entity.type
_entity.pdbx_description
1 polymer ?
#
loop_
_entity_poly.entity_id
_entity_poly.type
_entity_poly.pdbx_seq_one_letter_code
_entity_poly.pdbx_strand_id
1 'polypeptide(L)' 'MDELIIHQFSFIYMKKRHEQKLIILSIGLMIMFSIPISLLFNSEDKVLGYPMMLVYIFIIWIASIIISFVIVKKYDE' A
#
# COMPACT_ATOMS: atom_id res chain seq x y z
N MET A 1 -5.77 28.45 28.09
CA MET A 1 -6.39 27.13 27.82
C MET A 1 -6.56 26.89 26.33
N ASP A 2 -6.86 27.91 25.53
CA ASP A 2 -7.14 27.75 24.09
C ASP A 2 -5.92 27.36 23.23
N GLU A 3 -4.72 27.90 23.49
CA GLU A 3 -3.50 27.50 22.75
C GLU A 3 -3.11 26.02 22.96
N LEU A 4 -3.31 25.50 24.18
CA LEU A 4 -2.99 24.12 24.54
C LEU A 4 -3.94 23.14 23.84
N ILE A 5 -5.21 23.50 23.70
CA ILE A 5 -6.21 22.71 22.97
C ILE A 5 -5.91 22.71 21.46
N ILE A 6 -5.55 23.85 20.88
CA ILE A 6 -5.22 23.96 19.45
C ILE A 6 -3.97 23.12 19.11
N HIS A 7 -2.94 23.18 19.95
CA HIS A 7 -1.72 22.41 19.73
C HIS A 7 -1.95 20.90 19.87
N GLN A 8 -2.76 20.49 20.85
CA GLN A 8 -3.14 19.09 21.05
C GLN A 8 -4.00 18.56 19.89
N PHE A 9 -4.92 19.37 19.38
CA PHE A 9 -5.74 19.02 18.21
C PHE A 9 -4.91 18.94 16.93
N SER A 10 -3.98 19.88 16.70
CA SER A 10 -3.06 19.88 15.57
C SER A 10 -2.17 18.63 15.56
N PHE A 11 -1.59 18.26 16.71
CA PHE A 11 -0.78 17.05 16.86
C PHE A 11 -1.58 15.77 16.56
N ILE A 12 -2.80 15.66 17.08
CA ILE A 12 -3.71 14.54 16.79
C ILE A 12 -4.05 14.49 15.29
N TYR A 13 -4.30 15.64 14.67
CA TYR A 13 -4.69 15.73 13.27
C TYR A 13 -3.53 15.41 12.33
N MET A 14 -2.31 15.85 12.64
CA MET A 14 -1.10 15.51 11.88
C MET A 14 -0.81 14.01 11.95
N LYS A 15 -0.90 13.40 13.13
CA LYS A 15 -0.68 11.95 13.33
C LYS A 15 -1.59 11.08 12.47
N LYS A 16 -2.86 11.47 12.28
CA LYS A 16 -3.83 10.73 11.43
C LYS A 16 -3.55 10.82 9.93
N ARG A 17 -2.91 11.89 9.44
CA ARG A 17 -2.63 12.07 7.99
C ARG A 17 -1.55 11.12 7.48
N HIS A 18 -0.66 10.62 8.34
CA HIS A 18 0.34 9.62 7.94
C HIS A 18 -0.31 8.24 7.81
N GLU A 19 -1.16 7.86 8.77
CA GLU A 19 -1.87 6.58 8.74
C GLU A 19 -2.89 6.49 7.59
N GLN A 20 -3.62 7.57 7.28
CA GLN A 20 -4.58 7.59 6.17
C GLN A 20 -3.95 7.31 4.80
N LYS A 21 -2.70 7.74 4.57
CA LYS A 21 -1.99 7.48 3.31
C LYS A 21 -1.62 6.02 3.13
N LEU A 22 -1.24 5.35 4.23
CA LEU A 22 -0.98 3.91 4.23
C LEU A 22 -2.26 3.09 4.04
N ILE A 23 -3.40 3.58 4.54
CA ILE A 23 -4.72 2.95 4.34
C ILE A 23 -5.16 3.03 2.87
N ILE A 24 -4.99 4.17 2.19
CA ILE A 24 -5.28 4.26 0.74
C ILE A 24 -4.37 3.31 -0.04
N LEU A 25 -3.08 3.25 0.33
CA LEU A 25 -2.11 2.36 -0.31
C LEU A 25 -2.53 0.89 -0.14
N SER A 26 -2.93 0.47 1.06
CA SER A 26 -3.33 -0.90 1.35
C SER A 26 -4.60 -1.32 0.62
N ILE A 27 -5.59 -0.42 0.47
CA ILE A 27 -6.80 -0.67 -0.32
C ILE A 27 -6.45 -0.86 -1.80
N GLY A 28 -5.57 -0.02 -2.35
CA GLY A 28 -5.08 -0.16 -3.73
C GLY A 28 -4.37 -1.50 -3.95
N LEU A 29 -3.51 -1.89 -3.02
CA LEU A 29 -2.84 -3.19 -3.01
C LEU A 29 -3.81 -4.36 -2.95
N MET A 30 -4.86 -4.28 -2.13
CA MET A 30 -5.88 -5.33 -2.01
C MET A 30 -6.55 -5.61 -3.35
N ILE A 31 -6.90 -4.57 -4.10
CA ILE A 31 -7.48 -4.70 -5.44
C ILE A 31 -6.43 -5.25 -6.43
N MET A 32 -5.20 -4.75 -6.38
CA MET A 32 -4.14 -5.16 -7.30
C MET A 32 -3.73 -6.63 -7.10
N PHE A 33 -3.75 -7.12 -5.86
CA PHE A 33 -3.53 -8.54 -5.51
C PHE A 33 -4.69 -9.45 -5.90
N SER A 34 -5.91 -8.93 -6.10
CA SER A 34 -7.04 -9.75 -6.57
C SER A 34 -6.85 -10.25 -8.01
N ILE A 35 -6.13 -9.48 -8.86
CA ILE A 35 -5.85 -9.82 -10.26
C ILE A 35 -5.01 -11.09 -10.40
N PRO A 36 -3.82 -11.24 -9.76
CA PRO A 36 -3.03 -12.47 -9.85
C PRO A 36 -3.75 -13.67 -9.24
N ILE A 37 -4.61 -13.47 -8.24
CA ILE A 37 -5.46 -14.53 -7.68
C ILE A 37 -6.46 -15.02 -8.75
N SER A 38 -7.11 -14.10 -9.47
CA SER A 38 -8.01 -14.47 -10.57
C SER A 38 -7.26 -15.16 -11.72
N LEU A 39 -6.02 -14.74 -11.99
CA LEU A 39 -5.16 -15.34 -13.01
C LEU A 39 -4.75 -16.78 -12.67
N LEU A 40 -4.53 -17.10 -11.38
CA LEU A 40 -4.23 -18.47 -10.93
C LEU A 40 -5.33 -19.47 -11.31
N PHE A 41 -6.60 -19.07 -11.15
CA PHE A 41 -7.73 -19.95 -11.42
C PHE A 41 -8.06 -20.06 -12.92
N ASN A 42 -7.62 -19.09 -13.71
CA ASN A 42 -7.92 -19.02 -15.15
C ASN A 42 -6.76 -19.52 -16.05
N SER A 43 -5.72 -20.13 -15.48
CA SER A 43 -4.56 -20.61 -16.23
C SER A 43 -4.67 -22.11 -16.52
N GLU A 44 -4.91 -22.47 -17.78
CA GLU A 44 -4.96 -23.85 -18.29
C GLU A 44 -3.56 -24.46 -18.51
N ASP A 45 -2.54 -23.59 -18.58
CA ASP A 45 -1.16 -23.92 -18.93
C ASP A 45 -0.36 -24.46 -17.73
N LYS A 46 -0.14 -25.78 -17.74
CA LYS A 46 0.37 -26.59 -16.61
C LYS A 46 1.83 -26.36 -16.17
N VAL A 47 2.60 -25.43 -16.75
CA VAL A 47 4.05 -25.31 -16.44
C VAL A 47 4.53 -23.89 -16.17
N LEU A 48 3.90 -22.86 -16.74
CA LEU A 48 4.34 -21.46 -16.55
C LEU A 48 3.37 -20.56 -15.78
N GLY A 49 2.13 -21.00 -15.50
CA GLY A 49 1.13 -20.17 -14.81
C GLY A 49 1.56 -19.75 -13.39
N TYR A 50 2.07 -20.68 -12.59
CA TYR A 50 2.48 -20.40 -11.20
C TYR A 50 3.75 -19.52 -11.10
N PRO A 51 4.85 -19.81 -11.85
CA PRO A 51 6.00 -18.91 -11.90
C PRO A 51 5.65 -17.50 -12.37
N MET A 52 4.78 -17.38 -13.38
CA MET A 52 4.35 -16.08 -13.91
C MET A 52 3.58 -15.25 -12.88
N MET A 53 2.71 -15.91 -12.10
CA MET A 53 1.96 -15.26 -11.03
C MET A 53 2.86 -14.78 -9.89
N LEU A 54 3.87 -15.57 -9.51
CA LEU A 54 4.86 -15.16 -8.52
C LEU A 54 5.61 -13.90 -8.94
N VAL A 55 6.08 -13.84 -10.20
CA VAL A 55 6.75 -12.65 -10.74
C VAL A 55 5.84 -11.42 -10.68
N TYR A 56 4.56 -11.58 -11.02
CA TYR A 56 3.57 -10.49 -10.94
C TYR A 56 3.37 -9.99 -9.50
N ILE A 57 3.24 -10.91 -8.54
CA ILE A 57 3.17 -10.60 -7.11
C ILE A 57 4.44 -9.86 -6.66
N PHE A 58 5.63 -10.34 -7.02
CA PHE A 58 6.88 -9.72 -6.63
C PHE A 58 7.01 -8.29 -7.16
N ILE A 59 6.59 -8.02 -8.40
CA ILE A 59 6.60 -6.68 -8.98
C ILE A 59 5.65 -5.74 -8.22
N ILE A 60 4.40 -6.17 -7.95
CA ILE A 60 3.43 -5.37 -7.19
C ILE A 60 3.92 -5.11 -5.77
N TRP A 61 4.56 -6.10 -5.16
CA TRP A 61 5.04 -6.00 -3.79
C TRP A 61 6.24 -5.04 -3.68
N ILE A 62 7.19 -5.11 -4.61
CA ILE A 62 8.30 -4.15 -4.71
C ILE A 62 7.77 -2.73 -4.99
N ALA A 63 6.80 -2.58 -5.90
CA ALA A 63 6.16 -1.28 -6.16
C ALA A 63 5.51 -0.69 -4.89
N SER A 64 4.84 -1.53 -4.09
CA SER A 64 4.28 -1.12 -2.80
C SER A 64 5.33 -0.67 -1.79
N ILE A 65 6.46 -1.39 -1.68
CA ILE A 65 7.56 -1.00 -0.80
C ILE A 65 8.13 0.34 -1.24
N ILE A 66 8.33 0.55 -2.54
CA ILE A 66 8.82 1.83 -3.10
C ILE A 66 7.83 2.96 -2.80
N ILE A 67 6.54 2.77 -3.05
CA ILE A 67 5.52 3.80 -2.79
C ILE A 67 5.47 4.13 -1.30
N SER A 68 5.48 3.12 -0.42
CA SER A 68 5.51 3.30 1.02
C SER A 68 6.76 4.09 1.45
N PHE A 69 7.93 3.74 0.92
CA PHE A 69 9.19 4.44 1.21
C PHE A 69 9.20 5.87 0.70
N VAL A 70 8.68 6.13 -0.50
CA VAL A 70 8.53 7.48 -1.07
C VAL A 70 7.58 8.31 -0.22
N ILE A 71 6.45 7.75 0.23
CA ILE A 71 5.51 8.43 1.12
C ILE A 71 6.20 8.76 2.44
N VAL A 72 6.88 7.80 3.07
CA VAL A 72 7.57 8.04 4.35
C VAL A 72 8.64 9.13 4.20
N LYS A 73 9.52 9.03 3.19
CA LYS A 73 10.59 10.01 2.96
C LYS A 73 10.08 11.41 2.60
N LYS A 74 8.97 11.51 1.86
CA LYS A 74 8.35 12.78 1.44
C LYS A 74 7.71 13.55 2.60
N TYR A 75 7.37 12.87 3.70
CA TYR A 75 6.67 13.46 4.85
C TYR A 75 7.50 13.46 6.13
N ASP A 76 8.76 13.00 6.07
CA ASP A 76 9.78 13.16 7.12
C ASP A 76 10.59 14.47 6.94
N GLU A 77 10.29 15.21 5.86
CA GLU A 77 10.56 16.65 5.67
C GLU A 77 9.27 17.45 5.86
#